data_AF-A0A7G7BES5-F1
#
_entry.id   AF-A0A7G7BES5-F1
#
_cell.length_a   1.000
_cell.length_b   1.000
_cell.length_c   1.000
_cell.angle_alpha   90.00
_cell.angle_beta   90.00
_cell.angle_gamma   90.00
#
_symmetry.space_group_name_H-M   'P 1'
#
loop_
_entity.id
_entity.type
_entity.pdbx_description
1 polymer ?
#
loop_
_entity_poly.entity_id
_entity_poly.type
_entity_poly.pdbx_seq_one_letter_code
_entity_poly.pdbx_strand_id
1 'polypeptide(L)'
;MGRANSAVGVLLVAVLLAGVSGCGQESGVNGAVTSSGTDPKQTVSDEQGRLTSGAPSAKVLDLHRLNVPPGAQDVYSLISDGWSSYSLCLTFRLPKTDMEMFLDGIGVPRSEMRKGFYVEDADEAGWSSRPGRTYLEGSSDGTSEPGPSPTYTVSVDVTNDSAYTVYLRSVVVPS
;
A
#
# COMPACT_ATOMS: atom_id res chain seq x y z
N MET A 1 -42.78 -23.83 -24.20
CA MET A 1 -41.59 -24.68 -24.05
C MET A 1 -40.37 -23.78 -23.92
N GLY A 2 -39.56 -23.98 -22.87
CA GLY A 2 -38.50 -23.06 -22.46
C GLY A 2 -37.08 -23.44 -22.87
N ARG A 3 -36.23 -22.39 -22.86
CA ARG A 3 -34.79 -22.26 -22.51
C ARG A 3 -33.76 -23.26 -23.06
N ALA A 4 -32.71 -22.72 -23.66
CA ALA A 4 -31.32 -22.95 -23.21
C ALA A 4 -30.39 -21.81 -23.68
N ASN A 5 -29.95 -20.98 -22.73
CA ASN A 5 -28.76 -20.13 -22.84
C ASN A 5 -27.55 -20.98 -22.46
N SER A 6 -26.45 -20.92 -23.21
CA SER A 6 -25.15 -21.45 -22.78
C SER A 6 -24.22 -20.30 -22.43
N ALA A 7 -24.14 -19.97 -21.14
CA ALA A 7 -23.05 -19.17 -20.59
C ALA A 7 -21.97 -20.14 -20.11
N VAL A 8 -20.75 -19.99 -20.64
CA VAL A 8 -19.55 -20.70 -20.18
C VAL A 8 -19.17 -20.10 -18.83
N GLY A 9 -19.37 -20.86 -17.76
CA GLY A 9 -19.02 -20.47 -16.40
C GLY A 9 -17.57 -20.86 -16.08
N VAL A 10 -16.76 -19.87 -15.71
CA VAL A 10 -15.44 -20.07 -15.10
C VAL A 10 -15.64 -20.60 -13.67
N LEU A 11 -15.05 -21.75 -13.38
CA LEU A 11 -15.14 -22.42 -12.08
C LEU A 11 -14.09 -21.81 -11.12
N LEU A 12 -14.55 -21.14 -10.07
CA LEU A 12 -13.69 -20.61 -9.01
C LEU A 12 -13.91 -21.43 -7.73
N VAL A 13 -12.88 -22.18 -7.33
CA VAL A 13 -12.88 -23.00 -6.11
C VAL A 13 -12.52 -22.10 -4.94
N ALA A 14 -13.48 -21.83 -4.05
CA ALA A 14 -13.26 -21.14 -2.79
C ALA A 14 -13.11 -22.16 -1.65
N VAL A 15 -11.94 -22.20 -1.02
CA VAL A 15 -11.73 -22.90 0.25
C VAL A 15 -12.07 -21.94 1.39
N LEU A 16 -13.10 -22.30 2.16
CA LEU A 16 -13.53 -21.63 3.37
C LEU A 16 -12.74 -22.17 4.57
N LEU A 17 -12.02 -21.30 5.27
CA LEU A 17 -11.56 -21.54 6.64
C LEU A 17 -12.03 -20.37 7.51
N ALA A 18 -12.95 -20.68 8.41
CA ALA A 18 -13.59 -19.75 9.33
C ALA A 18 -12.72 -19.50 10.58
N GLY A 19 -12.55 -18.22 10.92
CA GLY A 19 -12.76 -17.64 12.25
C GLY A 19 -11.73 -17.88 13.36
N VAL A 20 -11.07 -16.80 13.80
CA VAL A 20 -11.23 -16.19 15.13
C VAL A 20 -10.38 -14.90 15.17
N SER A 21 -11.02 -13.73 15.16
CA SER A 21 -10.40 -12.48 15.59
C SER A 21 -10.78 -12.25 17.04
N GLY A 22 -9.98 -12.83 17.94
CA GLY A 22 -10.00 -12.47 19.35
C GLY A 22 -9.12 -11.24 19.56
N CYS A 23 -9.75 -10.12 19.90
CA CYS A 23 -9.09 -8.94 20.45
C CYS A 23 -8.33 -9.35 21.73
N GLY A 24 -7.01 -9.18 21.74
CA GLY A 24 -6.15 -9.42 22.90
C GLY A 24 -5.15 -8.28 23.04
N GLN A 25 -5.36 -7.43 24.04
CA GLN A 25 -4.37 -6.47 24.52
C GLN A 25 -3.41 -7.19 25.45
N GLU A 26 -2.09 -6.95 25.35
CA GLU A 26 -1.25 -6.74 26.54
C GLU A 26 0.16 -6.24 26.23
N SER A 27 0.60 -5.38 27.14
CA SER A 27 1.86 -4.67 27.22
C SER A 27 3.06 -5.60 27.43
N GLY A 28 4.20 -5.27 26.82
CA GLY A 28 5.47 -5.93 27.08
C GLY A 28 6.65 -5.10 26.60
N VAL A 29 7.23 -4.32 27.52
CA VAL A 29 8.54 -3.67 27.34
C VAL A 29 9.67 -4.71 27.27
N ASN A 30 10.76 -4.34 26.58
CA ASN A 30 12.15 -4.83 26.62
C ASN A 30 12.65 -5.51 25.35
N GLY A 31 13.63 -4.86 24.70
CA GLY A 31 14.48 -5.49 23.70
C GLY A 31 15.12 -4.51 22.71
N ALA A 32 16.06 -3.69 23.18
CA ALA A 32 16.94 -2.94 22.28
C ALA A 32 17.81 -3.92 21.48
N VAL A 33 17.81 -3.82 20.14
CA VAL A 33 18.98 -4.14 19.31
C VAL A 33 19.01 -3.17 18.13
N THR A 34 19.96 -2.23 18.19
CA THR A 34 20.53 -1.60 17.01
C THR A 34 21.47 -2.61 16.34
N SER A 35 21.34 -2.86 15.04
CA SER A 35 22.45 -3.40 14.24
C SER A 35 22.23 -3.11 12.75
N SER A 36 23.10 -2.26 12.22
CA SER A 36 23.37 -2.08 10.80
C SER A 36 23.86 -3.39 10.17
N GLY A 37 23.43 -3.68 8.94
CA GLY A 37 23.97 -4.78 8.15
C GLY A 37 23.07 -5.11 6.95
N THR A 38 23.55 -4.80 5.75
CA THR A 38 23.00 -5.18 4.46
C THR A 38 22.77 -6.69 4.34
N ASP A 39 21.53 -7.12 4.08
CA ASP A 39 21.18 -8.35 3.35
C ASP A 39 19.71 -8.26 2.90
N PRO A 40 19.37 -8.36 1.59
CA PRO A 40 18.00 -8.40 1.12
C PRO A 40 17.43 -9.80 1.33
N LYS A 41 17.07 -10.13 2.58
CA LYS A 41 16.35 -11.36 2.89
C LYS A 41 14.91 -11.19 2.43
N GLN A 42 14.62 -11.69 1.23
CA GLN A 42 13.27 -12.01 0.79
C GLN A 42 12.64 -12.96 1.82
N THR A 43 11.87 -12.42 2.75
CA THR A 43 10.94 -13.20 3.56
C THR A 43 9.64 -13.26 2.77
N VAL A 44 9.53 -14.26 1.91
CA VAL A 44 8.23 -14.72 1.42
C VAL A 44 7.73 -15.67 2.49
N SER A 45 6.80 -15.21 3.35
CA SER A 45 5.72 -15.97 4.01
C SER A 45 5.36 -15.31 5.36
N ASP A 46 4.06 -15.09 5.59
CA ASP A 46 3.42 -14.85 6.91
C ASP A 46 3.24 -13.39 7.42
N GLU A 47 3.07 -12.41 6.52
CA GLU A 47 2.97 -10.98 6.92
C GLU A 47 1.62 -10.31 6.56
N GLN A 48 0.54 -11.08 6.41
CA GLN A 48 -0.80 -10.49 6.32
C GLN A 48 -1.12 -9.66 7.58
N GLY A 49 -1.48 -8.39 7.40
CA GLY A 49 -1.85 -7.50 8.50
C GLY A 49 -0.69 -7.11 9.43
N ARG A 50 0.57 -7.28 9.01
CA ARG A 50 1.75 -6.83 9.76
C ARG A 50 2.59 -5.86 8.94
N LEU A 51 3.12 -4.85 9.62
CA LEU A 51 4.06 -3.91 9.02
C LEU A 51 5.41 -4.57 8.78
N THR A 52 5.80 -4.66 7.51
CA THR A 52 7.06 -5.23 7.05
C THR A 52 8.03 -4.13 6.66
N SER A 53 9.30 -4.29 7.04
CA SER A 53 10.38 -3.46 6.52
C SER A 53 10.85 -3.97 5.15
N GLY A 54 10.87 -3.09 4.17
CA GLY A 54 11.27 -3.39 2.79
C GLY A 54 10.13 -3.26 1.79
N ALA A 55 10.49 -3.36 0.50
CA ALA A 55 9.51 -3.37 -0.58
C ALA A 55 8.75 -4.72 -0.62
N PRO A 56 7.46 -4.71 -0.94
CA PRO A 56 6.70 -5.94 -1.11
C PRO A 56 7.20 -6.71 -2.35
N SER A 57 6.79 -7.97 -2.47
CA SER A 57 7.21 -8.80 -3.61
C SER A 57 6.77 -8.20 -4.94
N ALA A 58 7.54 -8.45 -6.01
CA ALA A 58 7.23 -7.96 -7.36
C ALA A 58 5.82 -8.36 -7.84
N LYS A 59 5.30 -9.52 -7.40
CA LYS A 59 3.93 -9.94 -7.71
C LYS A 59 2.86 -9.06 -7.06
N VAL A 60 3.09 -8.62 -5.82
CA VAL A 60 2.18 -7.71 -5.12
C VAL A 60 2.22 -6.34 -5.78
N LEU A 61 3.41 -5.85 -6.11
CA LEU A 61 3.58 -4.59 -6.84
C LEU A 61 2.88 -4.63 -8.21
N ASP A 62 3.02 -5.72 -8.96
CA ASP A 62 2.36 -5.94 -10.25
C ASP A 62 0.82 -5.96 -10.13
N LEU A 63 0.28 -6.68 -9.14
CA LEU A 63 -1.17 -6.71 -8.85
C LEU A 63 -1.72 -5.30 -8.61
N HIS A 64 -0.96 -4.48 -7.89
CA HIS A 64 -1.32 -3.10 -7.59
C HIS A 64 -0.89 -2.11 -8.68
N ARG A 65 -0.31 -2.57 -9.80
CA ARG A 65 0.28 -1.76 -10.87
C ARG A 65 1.22 -0.66 -10.35
N LEU A 66 1.99 -0.98 -9.31
CA LEU A 66 2.93 -0.07 -8.68
C LEU A 66 4.37 -0.44 -9.00
N ASN A 67 5.21 0.59 -9.09
CA ASN A 67 6.65 0.42 -9.10
C ASN A 67 7.25 1.29 -7.98
N VAL A 68 8.07 0.68 -7.12
CA VAL A 68 8.78 1.42 -6.08
C VAL A 68 9.99 2.10 -6.74
N PRO A 69 10.12 3.44 -6.69
CA PRO A 69 11.17 4.13 -7.40
C PRO A 69 12.58 3.69 -6.96
N PRO A 70 13.53 3.57 -7.90
CA PRO A 70 14.92 3.29 -7.54
C PRO A 70 15.45 4.45 -6.69
N GLY A 71 15.92 4.13 -5.47
CA GLY A 71 16.38 5.14 -4.50
C GLY A 71 15.40 5.44 -3.36
N ALA A 72 14.26 4.77 -3.31
CA ALA A 72 13.37 4.81 -2.15
C ALA A 72 14.10 4.33 -0.88
N GLN A 73 14.03 5.14 0.17
CA GLN A 73 14.58 4.85 1.49
C GLN A 73 13.46 4.58 2.48
N ASP A 74 13.79 3.93 3.60
CA ASP A 74 12.86 3.69 4.71
C ASP A 74 11.53 3.10 4.21
N VAL A 75 11.61 2.08 3.35
CA VAL A 75 10.44 1.45 2.75
C VAL A 75 9.77 0.54 3.78
N TYR A 76 8.48 0.74 3.98
CA TYR A 76 7.64 -0.11 4.80
C TYR A 76 6.38 -0.48 4.02
N SER A 77 5.93 -1.72 4.14
CA SER A 77 4.72 -2.21 3.49
C SER A 77 3.82 -2.91 4.47
N LEU A 78 2.51 -2.72 4.29
CA LEU A 78 1.47 -3.47 4.97
C LEU A 78 0.51 -4.02 3.91
N ILE A 79 0.37 -5.33 3.86
CA ILE A 79 -0.52 -6.02 2.93
C ILE A 79 -1.75 -6.47 3.71
N SER A 80 -2.93 -6.14 3.19
CA SER A 80 -4.22 -6.55 3.74
C SER A 80 -5.05 -7.20 2.63
N ASP A 81 -5.23 -8.51 2.73
CA ASP A 81 -6.11 -9.27 1.85
C ASP A 81 -7.48 -9.46 2.50
N GLY A 82 -8.48 -8.75 1.96
CA GLY A 82 -9.87 -9.02 2.24
C GLY A 82 -10.47 -9.90 1.14
N TRP A 83 -11.53 -10.65 1.47
CA TRP A 83 -12.24 -11.48 0.50
C TRP A 83 -12.88 -10.65 -0.64
N SER A 84 -13.07 -9.35 -0.42
CA SER A 84 -13.69 -8.41 -1.37
C SER A 84 -12.72 -7.41 -1.98
N SER A 85 -11.49 -7.29 -1.47
CA SER A 85 -10.52 -6.29 -1.91
C SER A 85 -9.13 -6.64 -1.43
N TYR A 86 -8.14 -6.40 -2.27
CA TYR A 86 -6.73 -6.47 -1.91
C TYR A 86 -6.20 -5.06 -1.69
N SER A 87 -5.70 -4.79 -0.50
CA SER A 87 -5.16 -3.49 -0.12
C SER A 87 -3.66 -3.58 0.17
N LEU A 88 -2.91 -2.61 -0.32
CA LEU A 88 -1.50 -2.43 -0.04
C LEU A 88 -1.28 -1.02 0.48
N CYS A 89 -0.69 -0.91 1.67
CA CYS A 89 -0.13 0.35 2.16
C CYS A 89 1.38 0.31 1.99
N LEU A 90 1.95 1.41 1.52
CA LEU A 90 3.38 1.56 1.28
C LEU A 90 3.84 2.93 1.79
N THR A 91 4.82 2.93 2.68
CA THR A 91 5.47 4.14 3.20
C THR A 91 6.92 4.14 2.76
N PHE A 92 7.41 5.26 2.24
CA PHE A 92 8.82 5.38 1.85
C PHE A 92 9.24 6.85 1.74
N ARG A 93 10.53 7.09 1.58
CA ARG A 93 11.11 8.43 1.43
C ARG A 93 11.85 8.56 0.10
N LEU A 94 11.64 9.69 -0.58
CA LEU A 94 12.31 10.03 -1.84
C LEU A 94 12.75 11.49 -1.88
N PRO A 95 13.80 11.83 -2.65
CA PRO A 95 14.07 13.21 -3.00
C PRO A 95 12.91 13.79 -3.81
N LYS A 96 12.77 15.12 -3.76
CA LYS A 96 11.66 15.87 -4.36
C LYS A 96 11.42 15.55 -5.84
N THR A 97 12.48 15.46 -6.64
CA THR A 97 12.38 15.20 -8.09
C THR A 97 11.83 13.81 -8.40
N ASP A 98 12.29 12.78 -7.69
CA ASP A 98 11.83 11.41 -7.91
C ASP A 98 10.39 11.21 -7.41
N MET A 99 9.97 12.00 -6.42
CA MET A 99 8.61 12.03 -5.93
C MET A 99 7.63 12.57 -6.98
N GLU A 100 7.95 13.67 -7.67
CA GLU A 100 7.08 14.19 -8.72
C GLU A 100 6.89 13.18 -9.86
N MET A 101 7.96 12.48 -10.27
CA MET A 101 7.87 11.41 -11.27
C MET A 101 7.04 10.22 -10.79
N PHE A 102 7.17 9.82 -9.52
CA PHE A 102 6.37 8.75 -8.95
C PHE A 102 4.87 9.08 -8.96
N LEU A 103 4.53 10.28 -8.50
CA LEU A 103 3.15 10.78 -8.45
C LEU A 103 2.51 10.85 -9.83
N ASP A 104 3.24 11.33 -10.82
CA ASP A 104 2.79 11.35 -12.22
C ASP A 104 2.54 9.93 -12.74
N GLY A 105 3.45 8.99 -12.44
CA GLY A 105 3.34 7.59 -12.85
C GLY A 105 2.13 6.85 -12.27
N ILE A 106 1.66 7.22 -11.08
CA ILE A 106 0.43 6.66 -10.47
C ILE A 106 -0.82 7.50 -10.77
N GLY A 107 -0.68 8.56 -11.56
CA GLY A 107 -1.78 9.44 -11.97
C GLY A 107 -2.28 10.38 -10.86
N VAL A 108 -1.44 10.71 -9.87
CA VAL A 108 -1.76 11.69 -8.81
C VAL A 108 -0.76 12.85 -8.85
N PRO A 109 -0.69 13.64 -9.93
CA PRO A 109 0.34 14.65 -10.08
C PRO A 109 0.29 15.68 -8.94
N ARG A 110 1.46 16.23 -8.59
CA ARG A 110 1.61 17.19 -7.49
C ARG A 110 0.65 18.39 -7.58
N SER A 111 0.24 18.78 -8.80
CA SER A 111 -0.70 19.88 -9.04
C SER A 111 -2.15 19.56 -8.68
N GLU A 112 -2.54 18.29 -8.63
CA GLU A 112 -3.88 17.84 -8.24
C GLU A 112 -3.98 17.53 -6.75
N MET A 113 -2.83 17.48 -6.06
CA MET A 113 -2.78 17.31 -4.63
C MET A 113 -3.25 18.56 -3.89
N ARG A 114 -4.05 18.34 -2.86
CA ARG A 114 -4.58 19.38 -1.97
C ARG A 114 -3.92 19.28 -0.59
N LYS A 115 -3.92 20.38 0.16
CA LYS A 115 -3.49 20.32 1.57
C LYS A 115 -4.43 19.41 2.34
N GLY A 116 -3.86 18.43 3.04
CA GLY A 116 -4.65 17.45 3.77
C GLY A 116 -3.81 16.25 4.19
N PHE A 117 -4.39 15.37 4.99
CA PHE A 117 -3.72 14.22 5.57
C PHE A 117 -4.67 13.04 5.60
N TYR A 118 -4.30 11.98 4.89
CA TYR A 118 -5.06 10.73 4.84
C TYR A 118 -4.50 9.70 5.84
N VAL A 119 -5.40 8.94 6.49
CA VAL A 119 -5.09 8.07 7.66
C VAL A 119 -5.68 6.66 7.66
N GLU A 120 -6.49 6.26 6.67
CA GLU A 120 -7.09 4.92 6.73
C GLU A 120 -6.00 3.86 6.66
N ASP A 121 -5.96 2.95 7.64
CA ASP A 121 -4.91 1.93 7.82
C ASP A 121 -3.48 2.51 7.98
N ALA A 122 -3.36 3.82 8.21
CA ALA A 122 -2.08 4.51 8.26
C ALA A 122 -1.26 4.19 9.50
N ASP A 123 -1.90 4.15 10.67
CA ASP A 123 -1.19 3.90 11.94
C ASP A 123 -0.59 2.48 11.96
N GLU A 124 -1.32 1.51 11.41
CA GLU A 124 -0.86 0.14 11.20
C GLU A 124 0.28 0.04 10.19
N ALA A 125 0.35 0.97 9.24
CA ALA A 125 1.42 1.10 8.26
C ALA A 125 2.59 2.00 8.74
N GLY A 126 2.59 2.42 10.01
CA GLY A 126 3.62 3.30 10.59
C GLY A 126 3.52 4.76 10.16
N TRP A 127 2.39 5.19 9.61
CA TRP A 127 2.09 6.54 9.16
C TRP A 127 1.13 7.25 10.12
N SER A 128 1.58 8.34 10.73
CA SER A 128 0.76 9.13 11.65
C SER A 128 1.03 10.63 11.47
N SER A 129 0.01 11.45 11.67
CA SER A 129 0.17 12.91 11.58
C SER A 129 1.05 13.38 12.73
N ARG A 130 1.98 14.28 12.43
CA ARG A 130 2.84 14.92 13.43
C ARG A 130 2.58 16.42 13.45
N PRO A 131 2.51 17.04 14.65
CA PRO A 131 2.33 18.48 14.76
C PRO A 131 3.49 19.23 14.09
N GLY A 132 3.18 20.35 13.44
CA GLY A 132 4.16 21.19 12.74
C GLY A 132 4.61 20.66 11.37
N ARG A 133 3.99 19.59 10.86
CA ARG A 133 4.23 19.08 9.51
C ARG A 133 3.21 19.62 8.51
N THR A 134 3.63 19.72 7.26
CA THR A 134 2.76 20.05 6.12
C THR A 134 2.53 18.81 5.29
N TYR A 135 1.25 18.44 5.15
CA TYR A 135 0.84 17.28 4.38
C TYR A 135 0.02 17.68 3.16
N LEU A 136 0.15 16.86 2.12
CA LEU A 136 -0.67 16.92 0.92
C LEU A 136 -1.32 15.58 0.70
N GLU A 137 -2.55 15.58 0.21
CA GLU A 137 -3.28 14.37 -0.15
C GLU A 137 -3.73 14.44 -1.61
N GLY A 138 -3.86 13.28 -2.23
CA GLY A 138 -4.43 13.12 -3.56
C GLY A 138 -4.95 11.70 -3.76
N SER A 139 -5.77 11.51 -4.78
CA SER A 139 -6.34 10.21 -5.13
C SER A 139 -6.43 10.06 -6.64
N SER A 140 -6.33 8.84 -7.13
CA SER A 140 -6.50 8.46 -8.52
C SER A 140 -7.30 7.17 -8.60
N ASP A 141 -8.32 7.16 -9.44
CA ASP A 141 -9.00 5.95 -9.87
C ASP A 141 -8.18 5.40 -11.04
N GLY A 142 -7.62 4.19 -10.88
CA GLY A 142 -6.51 3.67 -11.66
C GLY A 142 -6.54 3.81 -13.19
N THR A 143 -5.42 3.44 -13.82
CA THR A 143 -5.19 3.61 -15.27
C THR A 143 -6.30 3.02 -16.13
N SER A 144 -6.56 3.65 -17.29
CA SER A 144 -7.61 3.26 -18.27
C SER A 144 -7.41 1.89 -18.95
N GLU A 145 -6.52 1.04 -18.42
CA GLU A 145 -6.29 -0.30 -18.93
C GLU A 145 -7.42 -1.27 -18.54
N PRO A 146 -7.78 -2.22 -19.41
CA PRO A 146 -8.79 -3.22 -19.11
C PRO A 146 -8.37 -4.12 -17.93
N GLY A 147 -9.31 -4.37 -16.99
CA GLY A 147 -9.10 -5.19 -15.80
C GLY A 147 -9.42 -4.44 -14.49
N PRO A 148 -9.29 -5.11 -13.33
CA PRO A 148 -9.47 -4.45 -12.04
C PRO A 148 -8.39 -3.37 -11.89
N SER A 149 -8.83 -2.12 -11.86
CA SER A 149 -7.93 -0.97 -11.77
C SER A 149 -7.74 -0.59 -10.30
N PRO A 150 -6.50 -0.55 -9.79
CA PRO A 150 -6.24 -0.12 -8.43
C PRO A 150 -6.68 1.33 -8.22
N THR A 151 -7.40 1.61 -7.15
CA THR A 151 -7.58 2.98 -6.66
C THR A 151 -6.39 3.33 -5.78
N TYR A 152 -5.77 4.49 -6.03
CA TYR A 152 -4.66 5.00 -5.25
C TYR A 152 -5.12 6.18 -4.40
N THR A 153 -4.76 6.17 -3.12
CA THR A 153 -4.84 7.34 -2.25
C THR A 153 -3.49 7.58 -1.64
N VAL A 154 -2.97 8.79 -1.79
CA VAL A 154 -1.61 9.15 -1.37
C VAL A 154 -1.65 10.33 -0.40
N SER A 155 -0.81 10.28 0.61
CA SER A 155 -0.50 11.37 1.53
C SER A 155 1.01 11.60 1.51
N VAL A 156 1.45 12.86 1.46
CA VAL A 156 2.87 13.22 1.35
C VAL A 156 3.22 14.25 2.40
N ASP A 157 4.21 13.96 3.23
CA ASP A 157 4.85 14.95 4.11
C ASP A 157 5.87 15.75 3.29
N VAL A 158 5.53 17.02 3.04
CA VAL A 158 6.36 17.97 2.28
C VAL A 158 7.14 18.93 3.17
N THR A 159 7.21 18.67 4.48
CA THR A 159 7.88 19.58 5.42
C THR A 159 9.38 19.75 5.13
N ASN A 160 10.03 18.71 4.62
CA ASN A 160 11.45 18.75 4.28
C ASN A 160 11.62 18.85 2.75
N ASP A 161 12.02 20.02 2.25
CA ASP A 161 12.16 20.25 0.80
C ASP A 161 13.23 19.40 0.12
N SER A 162 14.16 18.79 0.87
CA SER A 162 15.18 17.90 0.33
C SER A 162 14.69 16.48 0.09
N ALA A 163 13.69 16.01 0.85
CA ALA A 163 13.13 14.67 0.70
C ALA A 163 11.76 14.58 1.34
N TYR A 164 10.80 14.05 0.59
CA TYR A 164 9.42 13.87 1.01
C TYR A 164 9.18 12.44 1.45
N THR A 165 8.34 12.29 2.48
CA THR A 165 7.86 10.98 2.92
C THR A 165 6.47 10.75 2.39
N VAL A 166 6.27 9.57 1.83
CA VAL A 166 5.07 9.15 1.11
C VAL A 166 4.36 8.12 1.94
N TYR A 167 3.05 8.21 1.98
CA TYR A 167 2.17 7.14 2.34
C TYR A 167 1.22 6.92 1.17
N LEU A 168 1.27 5.74 0.58
CA LEU A 168 0.38 5.32 -0.49
C LEU A 168 -0.47 4.17 0.01
N ARG A 169 -1.78 4.27 -0.20
CA ARG A 169 -2.71 3.16 -0.14
C ARG A 169 -3.21 2.83 -1.53
N SER A 170 -3.13 1.56 -1.90
CA SER A 170 -3.67 1.02 -3.14
C SER A 170 -4.71 -0.03 -2.82
N VAL A 171 -5.88 0.06 -3.44
CA VAL A 171 -6.97 -0.91 -3.27
C VAL A 171 -7.36 -1.47 -4.63
N VAL A 172 -7.30 -2.79 -4.76
CA VAL A 172 -7.74 -3.54 -5.94
C VAL A 172 -8.99 -4.32 -5.58
N VAL A 173 -10.08 -4.07 -6.29
CA VAL A 173 -11.31 -4.84 -6.18
C VAL A 173 -11.38 -5.82 -7.35
N PRO A 174 -11.35 -7.14 -7.12
CA PRO A 174 -11.48 -8.13 -8.19
C PRO A 174 -12.88 -8.02 -8.84
N SER A 175 -12.92 -8.09 -10.17
CA SER A 175 -14.17 -8.01 -10.98
C SER A 175 -14.89 -9.35 -11.09
#